data_AF-A0A3L6M330-F1
#
_entry.id   AF-A0A3L6M330-F1
#
_cell.length_a   1.000
_cell.length_b   1.000
_cell.length_c   1.000
_cell.angle_alpha   90.00
_cell.angle_beta   90.00
_cell.angle_gamma   90.00
#
_symmetry.space_group_name_H-M   'P 1'
#
loop_
_entity.id
_entity.type
_entity.pdbx_description
1 polymer ?
#
loop_
_entity_poly.entity_id
_entity_poly.type
_entity_poly.pdbx_seq_one_letter_code
_entity_poly.pdbx_strand_id
1 'polypeptide(L)'
;MSVALLKYFLLALLIQVFAAAFMSPVHAGTWSRIFLDGKGHAFLVKADGKMLRVSKHGRALNPKLAPDGETAAWLLVGRGGEGAADASELAVYRHGRIRKIRCDPLIREYWFWQNGSYLVLDCGGRHFAGRNVLYEIASLRQVESVDQAKLPVEQRPAWANE
;
A
#
# COMPACT_ATOMS: atom_id res chain seq x y z
N MET A 1 47.97 -24.41 -20.94
CA MET A 1 46.69 -24.23 -20.22
C MET A 1 45.60 -24.94 -21.04
N SER A 2 44.94 -25.95 -20.49
CA SER A 2 44.00 -26.80 -21.26
C SER A 2 42.70 -26.04 -21.58
N VAL A 3 42.13 -26.28 -22.77
CA VAL A 3 40.85 -25.70 -23.23
C VAL A 3 39.70 -25.96 -22.24
N ALA A 4 39.78 -27.06 -21.47
CA ALA A 4 38.82 -27.35 -20.41
C ALA A 4 38.85 -26.32 -19.27
N LEU A 5 40.04 -25.91 -18.80
CA LEU A 5 40.20 -24.93 -17.72
C LEU A 5 39.65 -23.55 -18.09
N LEU A 6 39.78 -23.15 -19.36
CA LEU A 6 39.23 -21.88 -19.85
C LEU A 6 37.69 -21.88 -19.88
N LYS A 7 37.07 -23.02 -20.20
CA LYS A 7 35.59 -23.18 -20.20
C LYS A 7 34.99 -23.09 -18.80
N TYR A 8 35.60 -23.73 -17.80
CA TYR A 8 35.13 -23.65 -16.41
C TYR A 8 35.29 -22.24 -15.84
N PHE A 9 36.35 -21.52 -16.22
CA PHE A 9 36.57 -20.14 -15.80
C PHE A 9 35.52 -19.18 -16.39
N LEU A 10 35.16 -19.33 -17.67
CA LEU A 10 34.09 -18.56 -18.32
C LEU A 10 32.71 -18.86 -17.74
N LEU A 11 32.42 -20.12 -17.41
CA LEU A 11 31.14 -20.51 -16.81
C LEU A 11 30.98 -19.92 -15.40
N ALA A 12 32.04 -19.93 -14.59
CA ALA A 12 32.05 -19.33 -13.26
C ALA A 12 31.87 -17.80 -13.31
N LEU A 13 32.49 -17.14 -14.30
CA LEU A 13 32.34 -15.70 -14.50
C LEU A 13 30.90 -15.32 -14.89
N LEU A 14 30.26 -16.11 -15.76
CA LEU A 14 28.86 -15.90 -16.16
C LEU A 14 27.88 -16.05 -14.98
N ILE A 15 28.11 -17.03 -14.09
CA ILE A 15 27.28 -17.22 -12.90
C ILE A 15 27.42 -16.05 -11.92
N GLN A 16 28.63 -15.49 -11.76
CA GLN A 16 28.85 -14.33 -10.90
C GLN A 16 28.20 -13.05 -11.44
N VAL A 17 28.25 -12.82 -12.76
CA VAL A 17 27.55 -11.69 -13.39
C VAL A 17 26.03 -11.84 -13.27
N PHE A 18 25.51 -13.06 -13.41
CA PHE A 18 24.08 -13.32 -13.22
C PHE A 18 23.65 -13.10 -11.77
N ALA A 19 24.40 -13.61 -10.78
CA ALA A 19 24.06 -13.43 -9.36
C ALA A 19 24.04 -11.95 -8.91
N ALA A 20 24.94 -11.12 -9.45
CA ALA A 20 24.97 -9.69 -9.13
C ALA A 20 23.83 -8.89 -9.78
N ALA A 21 23.23 -9.38 -10.88
CA ALA A 21 22.14 -8.70 -11.58
C ALA A 21 20.75 -8.88 -10.92
N PHE A 22 20.59 -9.85 -10.02
CA PHE A 22 19.31 -10.11 -9.33
C PHE A 22 19.22 -9.53 -7.92
N MET A 23 20.31 -8.97 -7.39
CA MET A 23 20.25 -8.22 -6.14
C MET A 23 19.96 -6.75 -6.41
N SER A 24 18.72 -6.46 -6.81
CA SER A 24 18.19 -5.11 -6.65
C SER A 24 18.31 -4.75 -5.17
N PRO A 25 18.90 -3.60 -4.80
CA PRO A 25 18.90 -3.17 -3.42
C PRO A 25 17.44 -3.04 -2.99
N VAL A 26 17.02 -3.88 -2.03
CA VAL A 26 15.86 -3.58 -1.20
C VAL A 26 16.18 -2.24 -0.56
N HIS A 27 15.61 -1.16 -1.11
CA HIS A 27 15.67 0.14 -0.48
C HIS A 27 14.89 -0.02 0.82
N ALA A 28 15.61 -0.03 1.94
CA ALA A 28 14.96 0.00 3.25
C ALA A 28 14.20 1.33 3.32
N GLY A 29 12.88 1.25 3.29
CA GLY A 29 12.01 2.42 3.31
C GLY A 29 12.27 3.32 4.51
N THR A 30 11.91 4.58 4.35
CA THR A 30 12.10 5.64 5.35
C THR A 30 11.43 5.30 6.69
N TRP A 31 10.29 4.61 6.65
CA TRP A 31 9.46 4.30 7.81
C TRP A 31 9.47 2.80 8.11
N SER A 32 9.51 2.45 9.39
CA SER A 32 9.47 1.06 9.86
C SER A 32 8.07 0.64 10.31
N ARG A 33 7.26 1.58 10.81
CA ARG A 33 5.87 1.33 11.21
C ARG A 33 5.02 2.59 11.23
N ILE A 34 3.71 2.37 11.22
CA ILE A 34 2.67 3.36 11.53
C ILE A 34 1.86 2.88 12.73
N PHE A 35 1.40 3.80 13.58
CA PHE A 35 0.43 3.48 14.63
C PHE A 35 -0.49 4.67 14.90
N LEU A 36 -1.57 4.43 15.64
CA LEU A 36 -2.43 5.48 16.18
C LEU A 36 -2.20 5.65 17.68
N ASP A 37 -2.17 6.90 18.15
CA ASP A 37 -2.22 7.16 19.60
C ASP A 37 -3.64 6.95 20.17
N GLY A 38 -3.78 7.10 21.49
CA GLY A 38 -5.09 6.97 22.17
C GLY A 38 -6.14 8.01 21.77
N LYS A 39 -5.77 9.05 21.01
CA LYS A 39 -6.69 10.05 20.44
C LYS A 39 -6.97 9.82 18.96
N GLY A 40 -6.43 8.73 18.38
CA GLY A 40 -6.56 8.42 16.96
C GLY A 40 -5.74 9.36 16.07
N HIS A 41 -4.61 9.88 16.53
CA HIS A 41 -3.63 10.54 15.69
C HIS A 41 -2.65 9.55 15.08
N ALA A 42 -2.37 9.68 13.78
CA ALA A 42 -1.43 8.81 13.08
C ALA A 42 0.02 9.29 13.26
N PHE A 43 0.89 8.36 13.64
CA PHE A 43 2.33 8.55 13.78
C PHE A 43 3.10 7.56 12.92
N LEU A 44 4.14 8.06 12.25
CA LEU A 44 5.15 7.25 11.58
C LEU A 44 6.38 7.15 12.46
N VAL A 45 7.03 5.99 12.43
CA VAL A 45 8.24 5.71 13.21
C VAL A 45 9.34 5.26 12.26
N LYS A 46 10.54 5.80 12.45
CA LYS A 46 11.75 5.37 11.75
C LYS A 46 12.39 4.16 12.47
N ALA A 47 13.33 3.50 11.80
CA ALA A 47 14.11 2.42 12.42
C ALA A 47 14.90 2.88 13.66
N ASP A 48 15.34 4.15 13.69
CA ASP A 48 16.03 4.76 14.84
C ASP A 48 15.08 5.19 15.98
N GLY A 49 13.79 4.89 15.87
CA GLY A 49 12.77 5.22 16.87
C GLY A 49 12.22 6.64 16.79
N LYS A 50 12.74 7.51 15.92
CA LYS A 50 12.17 8.87 15.75
C LYS A 50 10.75 8.79 15.22
N MET A 51 9.89 9.61 15.79
CA MET A 51 8.46 9.65 15.48
C MET A 51 8.08 10.95 14.77
N LEU A 52 7.18 10.83 13.79
CA LEU A 52 6.56 11.95 13.10
C LEU A 52 5.03 11.82 13.21
N ARG A 53 4.38 12.80 13.83
CA ARG A 53 2.92 12.92 13.74
C ARG A 53 2.55 13.40 12.34
N VAL A 54 1.73 12.63 11.63
CA VAL A 54 1.29 12.98 10.28
C VAL A 54 -0.17 13.41 10.23
N SER A 55 -1.03 12.96 11.14
CA SER A 55 -2.43 13.42 11.13
C SER A 55 -2.61 14.74 11.88
N LYS A 56 -3.41 15.64 11.28
CA LYS A 56 -3.83 16.90 11.92
C LYS A 56 -4.89 16.66 13.00
N HIS A 57 -5.84 15.77 12.74
CA HIS A 57 -6.97 15.48 13.62
C HIS A 57 -6.89 14.09 14.22
N GLY A 58 -7.44 13.93 15.41
CA GLY A 58 -7.76 12.62 15.98
C GLY A 58 -9.02 12.11 15.30
N ARG A 59 -9.18 10.78 15.20
CA ARG A 59 -10.17 10.01 14.39
C ARG A 59 -9.64 9.42 13.08
N ALA A 60 -8.35 9.07 13.04
CA ALA A 60 -7.86 8.10 12.08
C ALA A 60 -8.26 6.68 12.51
N LEU A 61 -8.42 5.77 11.55
CA LEU A 61 -8.62 4.33 11.79
C LEU A 61 -7.76 3.50 10.83
N ASN A 62 -7.55 2.24 11.18
CA ASN A 62 -6.90 1.22 10.35
C ASN A 62 -5.61 1.75 9.68
N PRO A 63 -4.57 2.14 10.43
CA PRO A 63 -3.33 2.63 9.83
C PRO A 63 -2.57 1.47 9.16
N LYS A 64 -2.10 1.66 7.93
CA LYS A 64 -1.23 0.69 7.25
C LYS A 64 -0.01 1.39 6.65
N LEU A 65 1.14 0.73 6.76
CA LEU A 65 2.37 1.12 6.09
C LEU A 65 2.54 0.20 4.89
N ALA A 66 2.88 0.77 3.74
CA ALA A 66 3.19 0.02 2.55
C ALA A 66 4.48 -0.82 2.77
N PRO A 67 4.60 -1.99 2.12
CA PRO A 67 5.79 -2.82 2.24
C PRO A 67 7.10 -2.14 1.84
N ASP A 68 7.07 -1.15 0.95
CA ASP A 68 8.23 -0.32 0.60
C ASP A 68 8.68 0.62 1.72
N GLY A 69 7.90 0.78 2.79
CA GLY A 69 8.18 1.69 3.90
C GLY A 69 8.17 3.18 3.54
N GLU A 70 7.69 3.55 2.35
CA GLU A 70 7.66 4.94 1.85
C GLU A 70 6.26 5.56 1.91
N THR A 71 5.24 4.72 1.83
CA THR A 71 3.84 5.17 1.79
C THR A 71 3.08 4.69 3.01
N ALA A 72 2.31 5.57 3.60
CA ALA A 72 1.44 5.28 4.73
C ALA A 72 0.01 5.71 4.43
N ALA A 73 -0.97 4.97 4.93
CA ALA A 73 -2.37 5.32 4.77
C ALA A 73 -3.17 5.06 6.04
N TRP A 74 -4.30 5.76 6.16
CA TRP A 74 -5.28 5.56 7.23
C TRP A 74 -6.64 6.11 6.83
N LEU A 75 -7.68 5.50 7.36
CA LEU A 75 -9.07 5.93 7.16
C LEU A 75 -9.36 7.19 7.98
N LEU A 76 -10.14 8.11 7.41
CA LEU A 76 -10.61 9.32 8.07
C LEU A 76 -12.10 9.19 8.38
N VAL A 77 -12.47 9.22 9.66
CA VAL A 77 -13.88 9.15 10.07
C VAL A 77 -14.52 10.54 9.98
N GLY A 78 -15.68 10.59 9.31
CA GLY A 78 -16.50 11.81 9.18
C GLY A 78 -17.03 12.35 10.51
N ARG A 79 -17.75 13.48 10.47
CA ARG A 79 -18.42 14.10 11.64
C ARG A 79 -19.90 13.73 11.80
N GLY A 80 -20.51 12.88 10.96
CA GLY A 80 -21.94 12.59 11.05
C GLY A 80 -22.36 11.22 10.51
N GLY A 81 -23.28 10.57 11.23
CA GLY A 81 -23.96 9.32 10.90
C GLY A 81 -24.00 8.37 12.10
N GLU A 82 -25.20 8.02 12.59
CA GLU A 82 -25.43 7.14 13.73
C GLU A 82 -24.76 5.76 13.53
N GLY A 83 -23.97 5.34 14.51
CA GLY A 83 -23.43 3.98 14.58
C GLY A 83 -22.12 3.76 13.80
N ALA A 84 -20.99 3.97 14.50
CA ALA A 84 -19.65 3.48 14.17
C ALA A 84 -19.01 3.91 12.83
N ALA A 85 -17.93 4.70 12.93
CA ALA A 85 -16.70 4.50 12.14
C ALA A 85 -16.76 4.50 10.60
N ASP A 86 -17.80 5.05 9.96
CA ASP A 86 -17.83 5.12 8.50
C ASP A 86 -16.82 6.13 7.97
N ALA A 87 -15.77 5.60 7.34
CA ALA A 87 -14.75 6.38 6.67
C ALA A 87 -15.02 6.38 5.16
N SER A 88 -15.42 7.52 4.62
CA SER A 88 -15.52 7.74 3.18
C SER A 88 -14.23 8.29 2.57
N GLU A 89 -13.25 8.66 3.39
CA GLU A 89 -11.96 9.19 2.95
C GLU A 89 -10.80 8.33 3.48
N LEU A 90 -9.82 8.07 2.60
CA LEU A 90 -8.51 7.54 2.97
C LEU A 90 -7.48 8.66 2.81
N ALA A 91 -6.69 8.92 3.86
CA ALA A 91 -5.50 9.73 3.78
C ALA A 91 -4.32 8.87 3.35
N VAL A 92 -3.52 9.38 2.41
CA VAL A 92 -2.29 8.75 1.91
C VAL A 92 -1.14 9.73 2.10
N TYR A 93 -0.17 9.35 2.93
CA TYR A 93 1.08 10.06 3.17
C TYR A 93 2.20 9.45 2.32
N ARG A 94 2.92 10.30 1.58
CA ARG A 94 4.16 9.94 0.88
C ARG A 94 5.04 11.17 0.70
N HIS A 95 6.34 11.03 0.97
CA HIS A 95 7.35 12.09 0.80
C HIS A 95 6.93 13.46 1.42
N GLY A 96 6.43 13.44 2.65
CA GLY A 96 6.03 14.66 3.38
C GLY A 96 4.67 15.25 2.97
N ARG A 97 3.96 14.67 2.01
CA ARG A 97 2.67 15.16 1.52
C ARG A 97 1.56 14.20 1.90
N ILE A 98 0.39 14.76 2.26
CA ILE A 98 -0.84 14.00 2.48
C ILE A 98 -1.81 14.35 1.37
N ARG A 99 -2.32 13.31 0.69
CA ARG A 99 -3.42 13.41 -0.26
C ARG A 99 -4.56 12.53 0.21
N LYS A 100 -5.74 12.76 -0.35
CA LYS A 100 -6.95 12.03 0.04
C LYS A 100 -7.58 11.37 -1.17
N ILE A 101 -8.12 10.18 -0.95
CA ILE A 101 -9.01 9.50 -1.89
C ILE A 101 -10.36 9.36 -1.20
N ARG A 102 -11.44 9.59 -1.93
CA ARG A 102 -12.80 9.49 -1.42
C ARG A 102 -13.56 8.39 -2.15
N CYS A 103 -14.38 7.66 -1.40
CA CYS A 103 -15.39 6.77 -1.93
C CYS A 103 -16.76 7.11 -1.34
N ASP A 104 -17.79 6.94 -2.17
CA ASP A 104 -19.18 7.06 -1.74
C ASP A 104 -19.85 5.68 -1.92
N PRO A 105 -20.59 5.18 -0.92
CA PRO A 105 -20.88 5.83 0.37
C PRO A 105 -19.74 5.74 1.40
N LEU A 106 -18.92 4.69 1.37
CA LEU A 106 -17.83 4.46 2.35
C LEU A 106 -16.73 3.56 1.76
N ILE A 107 -15.57 3.60 2.41
CA ILE A 107 -14.45 2.67 2.20
C ILE A 107 -14.59 1.57 3.25
N ARG A 108 -14.78 0.32 2.81
CA ARG A 108 -14.92 -0.85 3.68
C ARG A 108 -13.57 -1.36 4.14
N GLU A 109 -12.62 -1.45 3.21
CA GLU A 109 -11.25 -1.89 3.46
C GLU A 109 -10.32 -1.28 2.42
N TYR A 110 -9.01 -1.33 2.68
CA TYR A 110 -8.00 -0.96 1.70
C TYR A 110 -6.70 -1.73 1.92
N TRP A 111 -5.90 -1.89 0.88
CA TRP A 111 -4.62 -2.59 0.98
C TRP A 111 -3.61 -2.10 -0.05
N PHE A 112 -2.34 -2.37 0.22
CA PHE A 112 -1.26 -2.08 -0.71
C PHE A 112 -1.02 -3.29 -1.62
N TRP A 113 -0.74 -3.03 -2.90
CA TRP A 113 -0.44 -4.06 -3.89
C TRP A 113 0.92 -3.80 -4.54
N GLN A 114 1.58 -4.87 -5.01
CA GLN A 114 2.92 -4.83 -5.61
C GLN A 114 3.91 -3.97 -4.82
N ASN A 115 4.18 -4.41 -3.59
CA ASN A 115 5.14 -3.79 -2.69
C ASN A 115 4.86 -2.30 -2.40
N GLY A 116 3.60 -1.84 -2.47
CA GLY A 116 3.26 -0.43 -2.23
C GLY A 116 3.23 0.46 -3.46
N SER A 117 3.46 -0.10 -4.65
CA SER A 117 3.33 0.65 -5.91
C SER A 117 1.88 1.03 -6.22
N TYR A 118 0.94 0.24 -5.70
CA TYR A 118 -0.49 0.45 -5.85
C TYR A 118 -1.22 0.36 -4.51
N LEU A 119 -2.40 0.96 -4.51
CA LEU A 119 -3.34 0.95 -3.40
C LEU A 119 -4.71 0.55 -3.94
N VAL A 120 -5.35 -0.39 -3.27
CA VAL A 120 -6.69 -0.84 -3.59
C VAL A 120 -7.64 -0.34 -2.52
N LEU A 121 -8.79 0.17 -2.95
CA LEU A 121 -9.91 0.47 -2.07
C LEU A 121 -11.06 -0.47 -2.37
N ASP A 122 -11.66 -1.06 -1.33
CA ASP A 122 -12.98 -1.68 -1.43
C ASP A 122 -14.05 -0.64 -1.04
N CYS A 123 -14.79 -0.17 -2.04
CA CYS A 123 -15.75 0.92 -1.90
C CYS A 123 -17.17 0.44 -2.13
N GLY A 124 -18.09 0.75 -1.22
CA GLY A 124 -19.48 0.32 -1.35
C GLY A 124 -20.26 0.44 -0.06
N GLY A 125 -21.58 0.25 -0.13
CA GLY A 125 -22.41 0.21 1.07
C GLY A 125 -22.08 -0.98 1.98
N ARG A 126 -22.42 -0.89 3.26
CA ARG A 126 -22.18 -1.95 4.25
C ARG A 126 -22.79 -3.30 3.86
N HIS A 127 -23.93 -3.27 3.18
CA HIS A 127 -24.74 -4.46 2.88
C HIS A 127 -24.87 -4.77 1.38
N PHE A 128 -24.16 -4.04 0.51
CA PHE A 128 -24.31 -4.16 -0.93
C PHE A 128 -22.98 -4.53 -1.59
N ALA A 129 -23.06 -5.13 -2.78
CA ALA A 129 -21.88 -5.31 -3.62
C ALA A 129 -21.20 -3.94 -3.85
N GLY A 130 -19.88 -3.94 -3.68
CA GLY A 130 -19.07 -2.75 -3.86
C GLY A 130 -18.28 -2.79 -5.16
N ARG A 131 -17.22 -2.02 -5.19
CA ARG A 131 -16.22 -2.01 -6.24
C ARG A 131 -14.84 -2.03 -5.60
N ASN A 132 -13.93 -2.83 -6.16
CA ASN A 132 -12.52 -2.70 -5.88
C ASN A 132 -11.92 -1.70 -6.87
N VAL A 133 -11.23 -0.68 -6.37
CA VAL A 133 -10.64 0.37 -7.19
C VAL A 133 -9.14 0.41 -6.98
N LEU A 134 -8.38 0.27 -8.05
CA LEU A 134 -6.93 0.27 -8.04
C LEU A 134 -6.41 1.68 -8.33
N TYR A 135 -5.51 2.18 -7.48
CA TYR A 135 -4.82 3.46 -7.62
C TYR A 135 -3.32 3.25 -7.72
N GLU A 136 -2.67 3.98 -8.63
CA GLU A 136 -1.21 4.08 -8.68
C GLU A 136 -0.73 5.04 -7.58
N ILE A 137 0.20 4.62 -6.71
CA ILE A 137 0.61 5.42 -5.55
C ILE A 137 1.42 6.68 -5.94
N ALA A 138 2.16 6.65 -7.05
CA ALA A 138 2.94 7.81 -7.51
C ALA A 138 2.04 9.02 -7.85
N SER A 139 0.92 8.78 -8.52
CA SER A 139 0.03 9.82 -9.03
C SER A 139 -1.29 9.92 -8.26
N LEU A 140 -1.63 8.88 -7.47
CA LEU A 140 -2.98 8.59 -6.96
C LEU A 140 -4.06 8.64 -8.05
N ARG A 141 -3.68 8.33 -9.30
CA ARG A 141 -4.62 8.17 -10.39
C ARG A 141 -5.27 6.80 -10.29
N GLN A 142 -6.57 6.77 -10.48
CA GLN A 142 -7.30 5.51 -10.66
C GLN A 142 -6.81 4.83 -11.94
N VAL A 143 -6.42 3.57 -11.82
CA VAL A 143 -5.93 2.73 -12.92
C VAL A 143 -7.05 1.83 -13.42
N GLU A 144 -7.76 1.18 -12.49
CA GLU A 144 -8.78 0.19 -12.81
C GLU A 144 -9.88 0.16 -11.73
N SER A 145 -11.06 -0.34 -12.07
CA SER A 145 -12.15 -0.59 -11.13
C SER A 145 -12.90 -1.85 -11.52
N VAL A 146 -13.17 -2.71 -10.56
CA VAL A 146 -13.94 -3.95 -10.73
C VAL A 146 -15.23 -3.83 -9.94
N ASP A 147 -16.36 -4.04 -10.62
CA ASP A 147 -17.69 -4.12 -9.99
C ASP A 147 -17.91 -5.54 -9.46
N GLN A 148 -18.02 -5.66 -8.12
CA GLN A 148 -18.14 -6.95 -7.46
C GLN A 148 -19.45 -7.67 -7.78
N ALA A 149 -20.48 -6.94 -8.22
CA ALA A 149 -21.76 -7.53 -8.63
C ALA A 149 -21.70 -8.19 -10.02
N LYS A 150 -20.74 -7.79 -10.85
CA LYS A 150 -20.64 -8.21 -12.25
C LYS A 150 -19.58 -9.27 -12.47
N LEU A 151 -18.56 -9.33 -11.61
CA LEU A 151 -17.44 -10.24 -11.75
C LEU A 151 -17.38 -11.24 -10.58
N PRO A 152 -17.57 -12.54 -10.84
CA PRO A 152 -17.31 -13.60 -9.86
C PRO A 152 -15.86 -13.54 -9.36
N VAL A 153 -15.63 -13.95 -8.11
CA VAL A 153 -14.32 -13.84 -7.42
C VAL A 153 -13.21 -14.51 -8.23
N GLU A 154 -13.49 -15.65 -8.84
CA GLU A 154 -12.54 -16.46 -9.61
C GLU A 154 -12.07 -15.76 -10.89
N GLN A 155 -12.84 -14.79 -11.37
CA GLN A 155 -12.52 -14.02 -12.57
C GLN A 155 -11.89 -12.66 -12.25
N ARG A 156 -11.80 -12.29 -10.97
CA ARG A 156 -11.25 -11.00 -10.56
C ARG A 156 -9.72 -10.99 -10.70
N PRO A 157 -9.15 -9.82 -11.06
CA PRO A 157 -7.71 -9.67 -11.06
C PRO A 157 -7.16 -9.89 -9.64
N ALA A 158 -5.95 -10.42 -9.52
CA ALA A 158 -5.36 -10.81 -8.25
C ALA A 158 -5.35 -9.69 -7.18
N TRP A 159 -5.26 -8.43 -7.62
CA TRP A 159 -5.28 -7.27 -6.73
C TRP A 159 -6.65 -7.02 -6.07
N ALA A 160 -7.74 -7.66 -6.52
CA ALA A 160 -9.12 -7.41 -6.07
C ALA A 160 -9.70 -8.52 -5.17
N ASN A 161 -8.84 -9.34 -4.54
CA ASN A 161 -9.24 -10.57 -3.82
C ASN A 161 -8.78 -10.64 -2.35
N GLU A 162 -8.41 -9.51 -1.73
CA GLU A 162 -8.09 -9.45 -0.29
C GLU A 162 -9.32 -9.18 0.58
#